data_AF-A0A7Y7C994-F1
#
_entry.id   AF-A0A7Y7C994-F1
#
_cell.length_a   1.000
_cell.length_b   1.000
_cell.length_c   1.000
_cell.angle_alpha   90.00
_cell.angle_beta   90.00
_cell.angle_gamma   90.00
#
_symmetry.space_group_name_H-M   'P 1'
#
loop_
_entity.id
_entity.type
_entity.pdbx_description
1 polymer ?
#
loop_
_entity_poly.entity_id
_entity_poly.type
_entity_poly.pdbx_seq_one_letter_code
_entity_poly.pdbx_strand_id
1 'polypeptide(L)'
;MAREQSVNALLPVEAEFQKEKASALKRTGEKVEKALEALAGAERELLMARGSVRAVRLERYRVLRKEAELQRWYLMVQREACGIRNNRDLDLMYPMPPLVRE
;
A
#
# COMPACT_ATOMS: atom_id res chain seq x y z
N MET A 1 -28.66 11.87 -41.31
CA MET A 1 -28.81 11.71 -39.85
C MET A 1 -28.44 10.28 -39.47
N ALA A 2 -27.20 10.02 -39.02
CA ALA A 2 -26.78 8.72 -38.48
C ALA A 2 -25.36 8.77 -37.84
N ARG A 3 -24.96 9.92 -37.26
CA ARG A 3 -23.60 10.10 -36.67
C ARG A 3 -23.67 10.55 -35.21
N GLU A 4 -24.72 10.13 -34.51
CA GLU A 4 -24.95 10.43 -33.09
C GLU A 4 -25.22 9.15 -32.27
N GLN A 5 -24.68 8.02 -32.70
CA GLN A 5 -24.67 6.83 -31.84
C GLN A 5 -23.45 6.89 -30.91
N SER A 6 -23.69 7.53 -29.76
CA SER A 6 -23.05 7.24 -28.47
C SER A 6 -21.56 7.58 -28.31
N VAL A 7 -21.29 8.85 -28.06
CA VAL A 7 -20.03 9.33 -27.45
C VAL A 7 -19.98 9.01 -25.92
N ASN A 8 -21.01 8.38 -25.35
CA ASN A 8 -21.23 8.28 -23.89
C ASN A 8 -21.31 6.86 -23.31
N ALA A 9 -20.99 5.82 -24.07
CA ALA A 9 -20.76 4.49 -23.52
C ALA A 9 -19.27 4.22 -23.60
N LEU A 10 -18.59 4.03 -22.46
CA LEU A 10 -17.30 3.36 -22.46
C LEU A 10 -17.47 2.09 -23.29
N LEU A 11 -16.66 1.94 -24.35
CA LEU A 11 -16.68 0.71 -25.15
C LEU A 11 -16.45 -0.47 -24.18
N PRO A 12 -17.06 -1.64 -24.38
CA PRO A 12 -16.96 -2.77 -23.43
C PRO A 12 -15.52 -3.06 -22.96
N VAL A 13 -14.55 -2.89 -23.85
CA VAL A 13 -13.10 -3.00 -23.58
C VAL A 13 -12.59 -1.97 -22.58
N GLU A 14 -13.03 -0.71 -22.68
CA GLU A 14 -12.63 0.35 -21.76
C GLU A 14 -13.19 0.09 -20.34
N ALA A 15 -14.42 -0.44 -20.25
CA ALA A 15 -15.02 -0.82 -18.98
C ALA A 15 -14.24 -1.97 -18.30
N GLU A 16 -13.84 -2.99 -19.07
CA GLU A 16 -12.99 -4.07 -18.58
C GLU A 16 -11.63 -3.56 -18.08
N PHE A 17 -11.02 -2.62 -18.82
CA PHE A 17 -9.75 -2.02 -18.42
C PHE A 17 -9.85 -1.23 -17.11
N GLN A 18 -10.94 -0.49 -16.91
CA GLN A 18 -11.19 0.21 -15.63
C GLN A 18 -11.40 -0.78 -14.48
N LYS A 19 -12.09 -1.91 -14.72
CA LYS A 19 -12.28 -2.96 -13.73
C LYS A 19 -10.96 -3.60 -13.30
N GLU A 20 -10.04 -3.86 -14.23
CA GLU A 20 -8.72 -4.41 -13.89
C GLU A 20 -7.88 -3.41 -13.10
N LYS A 21 -7.89 -2.12 -13.47
CA LYS A 21 -7.23 -1.05 -12.70
C LYS A 21 -7.71 -0.99 -11.26
N ALA A 22 -9.05 -0.99 -11.06
CA ALA A 22 -9.65 -1.00 -9.73
C ALA A 22 -9.24 -2.25 -8.92
N SER A 23 -9.19 -3.41 -9.58
CA SER A 23 -8.80 -4.67 -8.94
C SER A 23 -7.32 -4.70 -8.55
N ALA A 24 -6.44 -4.12 -9.37
CA ALA A 24 -5.03 -3.96 -9.06
C ALA A 24 -4.78 -2.96 -7.91
N LEU A 25 -5.50 -1.84 -7.89
CA LEU A 25 -5.47 -0.88 -6.77
C LEU A 25 -5.91 -1.53 -5.45
N LYS A 26 -7.01 -2.28 -5.46
CA LYS A 26 -7.47 -3.02 -4.27
C LYS A 26 -6.40 -3.97 -3.75
N ARG A 27 -5.86 -4.84 -4.61
CA ARG A 27 -4.83 -5.83 -4.23
C ARG A 27 -3.57 -5.17 -3.67
N THR A 28 -3.14 -4.04 -4.24
CA THR A 28 -1.95 -3.32 -3.76
C THR A 28 -2.23 -2.64 -2.42
N GLY A 29 -3.39 -2.02 -2.24
CA GLY A 29 -3.84 -1.49 -0.94
C GLY A 29 -3.87 -2.56 0.17
N GLU A 30 -4.49 -3.71 -0.10
CA GLU A 30 -4.55 -4.83 0.85
C GLU A 30 -3.16 -5.34 1.27
N LYS A 31 -2.15 -5.26 0.38
CA LYS A 31 -0.77 -5.62 0.73
C LYS A 31 -0.14 -4.61 1.67
N VAL A 32 -0.39 -3.31 1.47
CA VAL A 32 0.07 -2.26 2.39
C VAL A 32 -0.55 -2.46 3.76
N GLU A 33 -1.85 -2.70 3.83
CA GLU A 33 -2.58 -2.94 5.09
C GLU A 33 -2.00 -4.14 5.86
N LYS A 34 -1.78 -5.27 5.17
CA LYS A 34 -1.16 -6.46 5.78
C LYS A 34 0.27 -6.21 6.26
N ALA A 35 1.07 -5.48 5.49
CA ALA A 35 2.44 -5.16 5.87
C ALA A 35 2.47 -4.23 7.11
N LEU A 36 1.58 -3.24 7.16
CA LEU A 36 1.43 -2.34 8.30
C LEU A 36 0.94 -3.08 9.56
N GLU A 37 -0.01 -4.00 9.42
CA GLU A 37 -0.48 -4.82 10.55
C GLU A 37 0.65 -5.67 11.13
N ALA A 38 1.44 -6.33 10.26
CA ALA A 38 2.59 -7.12 10.68
C ALA A 38 3.65 -6.24 11.36
N LEU A 39 3.92 -5.06 10.81
CA LEU A 39 4.88 -4.10 11.38
C LEU A 39 4.42 -3.59 12.74
N ALA A 40 3.15 -3.22 12.90
CA ALA A 40 2.59 -2.80 14.18
C ALA A 40 2.63 -3.94 15.21
N GLY A 41 2.42 -5.18 14.80
CA GLY A 41 2.63 -6.36 15.65
C GLY A 41 4.06 -6.48 16.13
N ALA A 42 5.03 -6.36 15.23
CA ALA A 42 6.45 -6.43 15.57
C ALA A 42 6.91 -5.26 16.45
N GLU A 43 6.34 -4.06 16.26
CA GLU A 43 6.58 -2.92 17.13
C GLU A 43 6.16 -3.23 18.57
N ARG A 44 4.94 -3.75 18.77
CA ARG A 44 4.45 -4.13 20.11
C ARG A 44 5.34 -5.18 20.76
N GLU A 45 5.74 -6.21 20.02
CA GLU A 45 6.67 -7.23 20.52
C GLU A 45 8.02 -6.62 20.92
N LEU A 46 8.57 -5.70 20.11
CA LEU A 46 9.82 -5.02 20.39
C LEU A 46 9.73 -4.13 21.63
N LEU A 47 8.64 -3.37 21.79
CA LEU A 47 8.43 -2.51 22.96
C LEU A 47 8.31 -3.30 24.26
N MET A 48 7.81 -4.54 24.21
CA MET A 48 7.73 -5.44 25.36
C MET A 48 9.05 -6.22 25.62
N ALA A 49 9.89 -6.39 24.60
CA ALA A 49 11.13 -7.15 24.73
C ALA A 49 12.19 -6.46 25.62
N ARG A 50 12.94 -7.28 26.37
CA ARG A 50 14.04 -6.86 27.27
C ARG A 50 15.24 -7.79 27.10
N GLY A 51 16.43 -7.33 27.47
CA GLY A 51 17.65 -8.13 27.41
C GLY A 51 17.99 -8.61 25.99
N SER A 52 18.60 -9.78 25.88
CA SER A 52 19.15 -10.32 24.62
C SER A 52 18.10 -10.54 23.52
N VAL A 53 16.85 -10.84 23.86
CA VAL A 53 15.77 -11.04 22.85
C VAL A 53 15.37 -9.73 22.16
N ARG A 54 15.66 -8.57 22.76
CA ARG A 54 15.33 -7.26 22.17
C ARG A 54 16.04 -7.04 20.84
N ALA A 55 17.30 -7.46 20.71
CA ALA A 55 18.06 -7.32 19.46
C ALA A 55 17.41 -8.10 18.30
N VAL A 56 16.95 -9.33 18.58
CA VAL A 56 16.24 -10.17 17.59
C VAL A 56 14.91 -9.54 17.17
N ARG A 57 14.14 -8.99 18.13
CA ARG A 57 12.88 -8.28 17.82
C ARG A 57 13.12 -7.00 17.04
N LEU A 58 14.21 -6.29 17.31
CA LEU A 58 14.57 -5.08 16.58
C LEU A 58 14.90 -5.40 15.12
N GLU A 59 15.63 -6.48 14.86
CA GLU A 59 15.92 -6.89 13.49
C GLU A 59 14.65 -7.32 12.74
N ARG A 60 13.76 -8.07 13.39
CA ARG A 60 12.44 -8.40 12.82
C ARG A 60 11.64 -7.15 12.49
N TYR A 61 11.62 -6.16 13.38
CA TYR A 61 10.96 -4.88 13.15
C TYR A 61 11.54 -4.15 11.94
N ARG A 62 12.88 -4.10 11.81
CA ARG A 62 13.56 -3.47 10.66
C ARG A 62 13.22 -4.13 9.33
N VAL A 63 13.18 -5.45 9.28
CA VAL A 63 12.80 -6.22 8.08
C VAL A 63 11.36 -5.90 7.67
N LEU A 64 10.42 -5.96 8.62
CA LEU A 64 9.01 -5.66 8.34
C LEU A 64 8.79 -4.19 7.97
N ARG A 65 9.60 -3.27 8.51
CA ARG A 65 9.54 -1.85 8.16
C ARG A 65 9.92 -1.62 6.71
N LYS A 66 10.99 -2.25 6.23
CA LYS A 66 11.40 -2.20 4.82
C LYS A 66 10.33 -2.79 3.89
N GLU A 67 9.68 -3.88 4.31
CA GLU A 67 8.59 -4.48 3.55
C GLU A 67 7.39 -3.53 3.44
N ALA A 68 6.98 -2.90 4.55
CA ALA A 68 5.89 -1.93 4.54
C ALA A 68 6.21 -0.68 3.69
N GLU A 69 7.46 -0.19 3.74
CA GLU A 69 7.95 0.89 2.85
C GLU A 69 7.85 0.48 1.37
N LEU A 70 8.27 -0.75 1.05
CA LEU A 70 8.21 -1.29 -0.32
C LEU A 70 6.77 -1.43 -0.82
N GLN A 71 5.86 -2.00 -0.02
CA GLN A 71 4.45 -2.13 -0.41
C GLN A 71 3.79 -0.77 -0.60
N ARG A 72 4.09 0.20 0.26
CA ARG A 72 3.57 1.57 0.13
C ARG A 72 4.08 2.24 -1.15
N TRP A 73 5.33 2.00 -1.53
CA TRP A 73 5.86 2.44 -2.83
C TRP A 73 5.14 1.75 -4.00
N TYR A 74 4.89 0.45 -3.95
CA TYR A 74 4.10 -0.24 -4.99
C TYR A 74 2.69 0.34 -5.15
N LEU A 75 2.02 0.68 -4.05
CA LEU A 75 0.72 1.35 -4.12
C LEU A 75 0.81 2.73 -4.79
N MET A 76 1.86 3.51 -4.48
CA MET A 76 2.11 4.80 -5.13
C MET A 76 2.26 4.63 -6.65
N VAL A 77 3.09 3.68 -7.09
CA VAL A 77 3.28 3.36 -8.51
C VAL A 77 1.97 2.91 -9.18
N GLN A 78 1.18 2.06 -8.51
CA GLN A 78 -0.11 1.61 -9.02
C GLN A 78 -1.12 2.76 -9.15
N ARG A 79 -1.15 3.69 -8.19
CA ARG A 79 -1.95 4.92 -8.24
C ARG A 79 -1.57 5.77 -9.46
N GLU A 80 -0.28 6.00 -9.68
CA GLU A 80 0.22 6.77 -10.83
C GLU A 80 -0.13 6.10 -12.17
N ALA A 81 0.02 4.78 -12.28
CA ALA A 81 -0.38 4.01 -13.46
C ALA A 81 -1.89 4.08 -13.75
N CYS A 82 -2.70 4.30 -12.70
CA CYS A 82 -4.15 4.53 -12.83
C CYS A 82 -4.52 6.00 -13.06
N GLY A 83 -3.55 6.93 -13.08
CA GLY A 83 -3.75 8.36 -13.28
C GLY A 83 -3.92 9.19 -11.99
N ILE A 84 -3.80 8.58 -10.81
CA ILE A 84 -3.88 9.23 -9.51
C ILE A 84 -2.47 9.69 -9.11
N ARG A 85 -2.13 10.95 -9.41
CA ARG A 85 -0.76 11.48 -9.25
C ARG A 85 -0.51 12.22 -7.93
N ASN A 86 -1.56 12.71 -7.27
CA ASN A 86 -1.39 13.27 -5.93
C ASN A 86 -1.36 12.12 -4.94
N ASN A 87 -0.20 11.90 -4.32
CA ASN A 87 0.05 10.81 -3.38
C ASN A 87 0.35 11.31 -1.95
N ARG A 88 0.12 12.61 -1.69
CA ARG A 88 0.42 13.25 -0.39
C ARG A 88 -0.40 12.69 0.77
N ASP A 89 -1.57 12.13 0.47
CA ASP A 89 -2.47 11.49 1.41
C ASP A 89 -2.00 10.10 1.84
N LEU A 90 -1.05 9.46 1.14
CA LEU A 90 -0.61 8.11 1.48
C LEU A 90 -0.01 8.02 2.89
N ASP A 91 0.65 9.06 3.39
CA ASP A 91 1.18 9.07 4.77
C ASP A 91 0.06 9.15 5.82
N LEU A 92 -1.04 9.84 5.47
CA LEU A 92 -2.21 9.96 6.33
C LEU A 92 -3.05 8.68 6.34
N MET A 93 -3.25 8.07 5.17
CA MET A 93 -4.08 6.87 5.02
C MET A 93 -3.36 5.59 5.46
N TYR A 94 -2.03 5.55 5.29
CA TYR A 94 -1.18 4.40 5.61
C TYR A 94 -0.04 4.81 6.54
N PRO A 95 -0.35 5.20 7.80
CA PRO A 95 0.65 5.69 8.73
C PRO A 95 1.64 4.59 9.10
N MET A 96 2.93 4.90 8.96
CA MET A 96 4.01 4.00 9.37
C MET A 96 4.29 4.14 10.88
N PRO A 97 4.47 3.04 11.61
CA PRO A 97 5.02 3.07 12.96
C PRO A 97 6.36 3.83 13.06
N PRO A 98 6.64 4.48 14.19
CA PRO A 98 7.81 5.33 14.38
C PRO A 98 9.14 4.57 14.21
N LEU A 99 10.16 5.30 13.80
CA LEU A 99 11.53 4.78 13.77
C LEU A 99 12.02 4.48 15.19
N VAL A 100 12.20 3.19 15.51
CA VAL A 100 12.86 2.77 16.74
C VAL A 100 14.37 2.76 16.53
N ARG A 101 15.08 3.64 17.24
CA ARG A 101 16.55 3.66 17.29
C ARG A 101 17.05 2.75 18.41
N GLU A 102 18.29 2.25 18.26
CA GLU A 102 18.98 1.43 19.29
C GLU A 102 19.20 2.20 20.59
#